data_AF-A0A6F8XM12-F1
#
_entry.id   AF-A0A6F8XM12-F1
#
_cell.length_a   1.000
_cell.length_b   1.000
_cell.length_c   1.000
_cell.angle_alpha   90.00
_cell.angle_beta   90.00
_cell.angle_gamma   90.00
#
_symmetry.space_group_name_H-M   'P 1'
#
loop_
_entity.id
_entity.type
_entity.pdbx_description
1 polymer ?
#
loop_
_entity_poly.entity_id
_entity_poly.type
_entity_poly.pdbx_seq_one_letter_code
_entity_poly.pdbx_strand_id
1 'polypeptide(L)' 'MHIDKSQIIEVLRSKGLHDRADWVDRELPEVVDTSKNSSLLRMLQIDPTAIGRTGS' A
#
# COMPACT_ATOMS: atom_id res chain seq x y z
N MET A 1 -3.74 9.73 7.91
CA MET A 1 -4.67 8.78 7.24
C MET A 1 -4.05 7.39 7.38
N HIS A 2 -4.88 6.38 7.60
CA HIS A 2 -4.42 5.01 7.80
C HIS A 2 -5.02 4.13 6.72
N ILE A 3 -4.21 3.22 6.17
CA ILE A 3 -4.64 2.23 5.19
C ILE A 3 -4.18 0.86 5.64
N ASP A 4 -5.01 -0.14 5.40
CA ASP A 4 -4.66 -1.52 5.64
C ASP A 4 -3.55 -1.96 4.67
N LYS A 5 -2.57 -2.69 5.21
CA LYS A 5 -1.50 -3.30 4.41
C LYS A 5 -2.06 -4.17 3.29
N SER A 6 -3.15 -4.89 3.55
CA SER A 6 -3.81 -5.74 2.56
C SER A 6 -4.22 -4.95 1.31
N GLN A 7 -4.71 -3.72 1.46
CA GLN A 7 -5.09 -2.86 0.35
C GLN A 7 -3.88 -2.41 -0.48
N ILE A 8 -2.76 -2.13 0.18
CA ILE A 8 -1.46 -1.83 -0.46
C ILE A 8 -1.01 -3.04 -1.30
N ILE A 9 -1.08 -4.25 -0.72
CA ILE A 9 -0.72 -5.50 -1.38
C ILE A 9 -1.60 -5.75 -2.61
N GLU A 10 -2.91 -5.57 -2.49
CA GLU A 10 -3.86 -5.76 -3.60
C GLU A 10 -3.56 -4.81 -4.76
N VAL A 11 -3.29 -3.53 -4.48
CA VAL A 11 -2.91 -2.55 -5.50
C VAL A 11 -1.59 -2.94 -6.19
N LEU A 12 -0.60 -3.39 -5.41
CA LEU A 12 0.69 -3.82 -5.97
C LEU A 12 0.53 -5.06 -6.86
N ARG A 13 -0.25 -6.06 -6.43
CA ARG A 13 -0.54 -7.26 -7.24
C ARG A 13 -1.32 -6.92 -8.51
N SER A 14 -2.32 -6.04 -8.42
CA SER A 14 -3.09 -5.55 -9.59
C SER A 14 -2.19 -4.85 -10.62
N LYS A 15 -1.12 -4.18 -10.17
CA LYS A 15 -0.10 -3.56 -11.03
C LYS A 15 0.98 -4.54 -11.52
N GLY A 16 0.90 -5.83 -11.18
CA GLY A 16 1.93 -6.83 -11.49
C GLY A 16 3.19 -6.73 -10.64
N LEU A 17 3.22 -5.88 -9.61
CA LEU A 17 4.35 -5.64 -8.71
C LEU A 17 4.39 -6.68 -7.56
N HIS A 18 4.43 -7.97 -7.93
CA HIS A 18 4.34 -9.08 -6.98
C HIS A 18 5.48 -9.08 -5.96
N ASP A 19 6.74 -8.85 -6.36
CA ASP A 19 7.88 -8.78 -5.45
C ASP A 19 7.73 -7.68 -4.39
N ARG A 20 7.17 -6.52 -4.79
CA ARG A 20 6.90 -5.42 -3.86
C ARG A 20 5.75 -5.76 -2.91
N ALA A 21 4.73 -6.46 -3.41
CA ALA A 21 3.62 -6.90 -2.58
C ALA A 21 4.10 -7.88 -1.48
N ASP A 22 5.01 -8.79 -1.84
CA ASP A 22 5.63 -9.76 -0.92
C ASP A 22 6.54 -9.07 0.11
N TRP A 23 7.30 -8.06 -0.31
CA TRP A 23 8.07 -7.20 0.59
C TRP A 23 7.16 -6.44 1.57
N VAL A 24 6.10 -5.82 1.07
CA VAL A 24 5.12 -5.10 1.90
C VAL A 24 4.53 -6.02 2.95
N ASP A 25 4.12 -7.23 2.57
CA ASP A 25 3.53 -8.21 3.47
C ASP A 25 4.44 -8.56 4.65
N ARG A 26 5.75 -8.68 4.41
CA ARG A 26 6.74 -8.98 5.45
C ARG A 26 7.13 -7.78 6.30
N GLU A 27 7.28 -6.62 5.70
CA GLU A 27 7.96 -5.47 6.32
C GLU A 27 7.01 -4.45 6.94
N LEU A 28 5.80 -4.32 6.40
CA LEU A 28 4.86 -3.31 6.88
C LEU A 28 3.95 -3.86 8.00
N PRO A 29 3.61 -3.00 8.98
CA PRO A 29 2.58 -3.32 9.96
C PRO A 29 1.22 -3.45 9.27
N GLU A 30 0.27 -4.10 9.96
CA GLU A 30 -1.12 -4.27 9.50
C GLU A 30 -1.77 -2.95 9.07
N VAL A 31 -1.52 -1.86 9.81
CA VAL A 31 -2.03 -0.53 9.55
C VAL A 31 -0.87 0.41 9.23
N VAL A 32 -0.90 0.97 8.03
CA VAL A 32 0.14 1.87 7.52
C VAL A 32 -0.35 3.32 7.64
N ASP A 33 0.38 4.12 8.42
CA ASP A 33 0.20 5.57 8.48
C ASP A 33 0.77 6.22 7.21
N THR A 34 -0.11 6.70 6.34
CA THR A 34 0.26 7.23 5.02
C THR A 34 1.00 8.57 5.11
N SER A 35 0.81 9.32 6.20
CA SER A 35 1.50 10.58 6.44
C SER A 35 2.96 10.32 6.82
N LYS A 36 3.19 9.33 7.70
CA LYS A 36 4.55 8.92 8.12
C LYS A 36 5.31 8.16 7.01
N ASN A 37 4.61 7.40 6.18
CA ASN A 37 5.20 6.55 5.14
C ASN A 37 5.09 7.14 3.73
N SER A 38 4.88 8.45 3.59
CA SER A 38 4.63 9.10 2.30
C SER A 38 5.71 8.85 1.24
N SER A 39 6.99 8.89 1.62
CA SER A 39 8.11 8.58 0.72
C SER A 39 8.13 7.12 0.27
N LEU A 40 7.83 6.19 1.19
CA LEU A 40 7.75 4.76 0.89
C LEU A 40 6.60 4.48 -0.08
N LEU A 41 5.40 5.01 0.19
CA LEU A 41 4.24 4.84 -0.69
C LEU A 41 4.50 5.39 -2.09
N ARG A 42 5.18 6.55 -2.19
CA ARG A 42 5.63 7.10 -3.47
C ARG A 42 6.58 6.15 -4.21
N MET A 43 7.55 5.55 -3.50
CA MET A 43 8.48 4.57 -4.08
C MET A 43 7.75 3.32 -4.59
N LEU A 44 6.70 2.89 -3.89
CA LEU A 44 5.82 1.80 -4.27
C LEU A 44 4.85 2.17 -5.41
N GLN A 45 4.85 3.43 -5.86
CA GLN A 45 3.88 4.00 -6.82
C GLN A 45 2.43 3.85 -6.35
N ILE A 46 2.24 4.02 -5.05
CA ILE A 46 0.94 3.97 -4.39
C ILE A 46 0.51 5.38 -4.06
N ASP A 47 -0.67 5.73 -4.57
CA ASP A 47 -1.35 6.94 -4.16
C ASP A 47 -2.34 6.62 -3.03
N PRO A 48 -2.09 7.11 -1.80
CA PRO A 48 -2.96 6.80 -0.66
C PRO A 48 -4.37 7.39 -0.83
N THR A 49 -4.54 8.44 -1.63
CA THR A 49 -5.87 9.02 -1.89
C THR A 49 -6.70 8.18 -2.86
N ALA A 50 -6.05 7.38 -3.70
CA ALA A 50 -6.69 6.43 -4.61
C ALA A 50 -7.18 5.15 -3.90
N ILE A 51 -6.53 4.73 -2.81
CA ILE A 51 -6.91 3.51 -2.06
C ILE A 51 -8.23 3.69 -1.31
N GLY A 52 -8.49 4.87 -0.73
CA GLY A 52 -9.69 5.13 0.08
C GLY A 52 -11.04 5.13 -0.67
N ARG A 53 -11.07 4.81 -1.97
CA ARG A 53 -12.28 4.76 -2.80
C ARG A 53 -12.66 3.35 -3.28
N THR A 54 -11.88 2.32 -2.97
CA THR A 54 -12.19 0.93 -3.35
C THR A 54 -12.79 0.16 -2.17
N GLY A 55 -13.96 0.62 -1.73
CA GLY A 55 -14.84 -0.11 -0.83
C GLY A 55 -16.27 0.11 -1.29
N SER A 56 -16.72 -0.71 -2.25
CA SER A 56 -18.13 -0.81 -2.67
C SER A 56 -18.66 -2.17 -2.26
#